data_AF-A2EIZ6-F1
#
_entry.id   AF-A2EIZ6-F1
#
_cell.length_a   1.000
_cell.length_b   1.000
_cell.length_c   1.000
_cell.angle_alpha   90.00
_cell.angle_beta   90.00
_cell.angle_gamma   90.00
#
_symmetry.space_group_name_H-M   'P 1'
#
loop_
_entity.id
_entity.type
_entity.pdbx_description
1 polymer ?
#
loop_
_entity_poly.entity_id
_entity_poly.type
_entity_poly.pdbx_seq_one_letter_code
_entity_poly.pdbx_strand_id
1 'polypeptide(L)'
;MINEKNPILINIDQFPDVALHSIDYKDKDIQFSSSQSAKIEDEIIITENMNLAFDFRNEITCKKIKIVGCQVEIQGLNLRGSIVVENGILRLTLSAIHDISDDSDYLLSIQNIAGVHASKCFFTDSPKFGLSVDNCSAMVLEGCQIKNTKYAGICATSNSILSCESCLISDTGRDTIFSEGNCRITIRSTKISEGGNRALAGYNVKNLVIENSVIKNIQQGALYVSSCPQVLIESSQFSDIEHTALYFERSKVVLKKSAFLNCNGNGINASQSTTAIISSSSFKSMTFPPISICQSSVGMIKKCNISDSQMSGIIVRTNSVATIKNCNIENIEHFGVAVSDSESVKIDTSLFVGCKYSCLGCYNHSFVALENSYLIGPGKYGADIFTGGQLVSNDTTFIGLSESSIYCHHGGSAHFKSPLFDQTVINKAEDVNTIINRIDITKRGGELNRDKIFKVDTKREFQIGSGFVVGVGPINVMVNENAPNAQVEKCICTPKCLLCGKNDSVFFINCGHSVFCQDCIQKLNVTVCPLCLMQVDKSVKPIQLSPEGENPETCGICFTNRTDIVIMPCGHTICSECAQHHFANSNYCPFCREGYARPRRIVAYE
;
A
#
# COMPACT_ATOMS: atom_id res chain seq x y z
N MET A 1 -50.05 19.61 20.75
CA MET A 1 -49.70 20.58 21.78
C MET A 1 -48.43 20.10 22.45
N ILE A 2 -47.28 20.57 21.96
CA ILE A 2 -45.98 20.30 22.55
C ILE A 2 -45.86 21.32 23.68
N ASN A 3 -45.81 20.86 24.93
CA ASN A 3 -45.46 21.73 26.06
C ASN A 3 -44.00 22.14 25.85
N GLU A 4 -43.77 23.33 25.30
CA GLU A 4 -42.50 24.04 25.45
C GLU A 4 -42.33 24.31 26.95
N LYS A 5 -41.66 23.40 27.66
CA LYS A 5 -41.16 23.71 29.00
C LYS A 5 -40.10 24.79 28.81
N ASN A 6 -40.36 25.99 29.32
CA ASN A 6 -39.35 27.04 29.34
C ASN A 6 -38.08 26.52 30.05
N PRO A 7 -36.88 26.72 29.47
CA PRO A 7 -35.65 26.26 30.08
C PRO A 7 -35.42 26.96 31.43
N ILE A 8 -34.82 26.24 32.37
CA ILE A 8 -34.39 26.82 33.64
C ILE A 8 -33.14 27.64 33.38
N LEU A 9 -33.24 28.96 33.60
CA LEU A 9 -32.12 29.88 33.48
C LEU A 9 -31.29 29.83 34.76
N ILE A 10 -30.01 29.48 34.62
CA ILE A 10 -29.07 29.34 35.75
C ILE A 10 -27.81 30.16 35.43
N ASN A 11 -27.14 30.73 36.42
CA ASN A 11 -25.85 31.38 36.18
C ASN A 11 -24.78 30.30 35.93
N ILE A 12 -23.87 30.52 34.98
CA ILE A 12 -22.79 29.57 34.64
C ILE A 12 -21.91 29.18 35.85
N ASP A 13 -21.73 30.08 36.82
CA ASP A 13 -20.95 29.82 38.03
C ASP A 13 -21.60 28.76 38.95
N GLN A 14 -22.89 28.50 38.76
CA GLN A 14 -23.65 27.48 39.49
C GLN A 14 -23.62 26.11 38.77
N PHE A 15 -22.89 25.97 37.66
CA PHE A 15 -22.77 24.69 36.97
C PHE A 15 -22.26 23.55 37.88
N PRO A 16 -21.26 23.74 38.77
CA PRO A 16 -20.88 22.71 39.74
C PRO A 16 -22.04 22.28 40.63
N ASP A 17 -22.83 23.23 41.14
CA ASP A 17 -23.97 22.94 42.01
C ASP A 17 -25.08 22.17 41.27
N VAL A 18 -25.34 22.53 40.02
CA VAL A 18 -26.31 21.81 39.15
C VAL A 18 -25.88 20.37 38.94
N ALA A 19 -24.59 20.11 38.70
CA ALA A 19 -24.08 18.77 38.54
C ALA A 19 -24.13 17.97 39.85
N LEU A 20 -23.72 18.58 40.96
CA LEU A 20 -23.71 17.97 42.29
C LEU A 20 -25.12 17.60 42.77
N HIS A 21 -26.12 18.40 42.38
CA HIS A 21 -27.54 18.17 42.65
C HIS A 21 -28.29 17.71 41.40
N SER A 22 -27.64 16.95 40.51
CA SER A 22 -28.21 16.55 39.20
C SER A 22 -29.57 15.85 39.30
N ILE A 23 -29.88 15.21 40.42
CA ILE A 23 -31.19 14.61 40.68
C ILE A 23 -32.34 15.63 40.71
N ASP A 24 -32.07 16.86 41.18
CA ASP A 24 -33.07 17.94 41.24
C ASP A 24 -33.35 18.53 39.84
N TYR A 25 -32.45 18.27 38.89
CA TYR A 25 -32.52 18.76 37.51
C TYR A 25 -32.74 17.66 36.48
N LYS A 26 -33.03 16.44 36.94
CA LYS A 26 -33.26 15.28 36.08
C LYS A 26 -34.31 15.55 34.99
N ASP A 27 -33.96 15.24 33.75
CA ASP A 27 -34.80 15.40 32.55
C ASP A 27 -35.28 16.85 32.32
N LYS A 28 -34.57 17.86 32.84
CA LYS A 28 -34.86 19.28 32.64
C LYS A 28 -33.94 19.92 31.60
N ASP A 29 -34.47 20.91 30.90
CA ASP A 29 -33.72 21.80 30.01
C ASP A 29 -33.13 22.95 30.83
N ILE A 30 -31.81 23.03 30.88
CA ILE A 30 -31.06 24.05 31.63
C ILE A 30 -30.34 24.94 30.64
N GLN A 31 -30.53 26.25 30.77
CA GLN A 31 -29.82 27.24 29.99
C GLN A 31 -28.94 28.08 30.90
N PHE A 32 -27.63 27.96 30.72
CA PHE A 32 -26.66 28.76 31.46
C PHE A 32 -26.56 30.16 30.85
N SER A 33 -26.69 31.17 31.72
CA SER A 33 -26.64 32.59 31.38
C SER A 33 -25.50 33.25 32.15
N SER A 34 -24.59 33.91 31.44
CA SER A 34 -23.56 34.80 31.99
C SER A 34 -22.87 35.51 30.81
N SER A 35 -22.12 36.58 31.07
CA SER A 35 -21.27 37.26 30.08
C SER A 35 -19.78 37.17 30.43
N GLN A 36 -19.40 36.25 31.32
CA GLN A 36 -18.04 36.10 31.83
C GLN A 36 -17.62 34.63 31.84
N SER A 37 -16.31 34.39 31.69
CA SER A 37 -15.70 33.07 31.77
C SER A 37 -15.81 32.50 33.19
N ALA A 38 -16.07 31.21 33.32
CA ALA A 38 -16.18 30.51 34.61
C ALA A 38 -14.95 29.65 34.86
N LYS A 39 -14.42 29.64 36.10
CA LYS A 39 -13.32 28.75 36.49
C LYS A 39 -13.77 27.84 37.63
N ILE A 40 -13.73 26.54 37.37
CA ILE A 40 -14.17 25.48 38.27
C ILE A 40 -12.93 24.66 38.65
N GLU A 41 -12.56 24.67 39.92
CA GLU A 41 -11.32 24.03 40.40
C GLU A 41 -11.42 22.50 40.47
N ASP A 42 -12.63 21.99 40.70
CA ASP A 42 -12.93 20.57 40.88
C ASP A 42 -13.40 19.90 39.58
N GLU A 43 -13.40 18.56 39.60
CA GLU A 43 -14.04 17.76 38.56
C GLU A 43 -15.56 17.83 38.71
N ILE A 44 -16.27 17.89 37.59
CA ILE A 44 -17.74 17.91 37.55
C ILE A 44 -18.22 16.50 37.25
N ILE A 45 -19.08 15.94 38.09
CA ILE A 45 -19.62 14.58 37.91
C ILE A 45 -21.12 14.68 37.65
N ILE A 46 -21.58 14.08 36.56
CA ILE A 46 -22.97 14.00 36.14
C ILE A 46 -23.41 12.53 36.16
N THR A 47 -24.42 12.22 36.97
CA THR A 47 -24.95 10.86 37.16
C THR A 47 -26.42 10.71 36.79
N GLU A 48 -27.09 11.79 36.42
CA GLU A 48 -28.51 11.81 36.04
C GLU A 48 -28.69 12.45 34.66
N ASN A 49 -29.80 12.12 34.00
CA ASN A 49 -30.09 12.62 32.66
C ASN A 49 -30.31 14.14 32.67
N MET A 50 -29.65 14.86 31.76
CA MET A 50 -29.74 16.33 31.71
C MET A 50 -29.55 16.88 30.29
N ASN A 51 -30.22 18.01 30.01
CA ASN A 51 -30.03 18.81 28.80
C ASN A 51 -29.44 20.17 29.19
N LEU A 52 -28.22 20.44 28.73
CA LEU A 52 -27.41 21.59 29.14
C LEU A 52 -27.10 22.46 27.92
N ALA A 53 -27.62 23.69 27.92
CA ALA A 53 -27.35 24.69 26.91
C ALA A 53 -26.45 25.80 27.46
N PHE A 54 -25.39 26.11 26.73
CA PHE A 54 -24.40 27.13 27.05
C PHE A 54 -24.34 28.19 25.94
N ASP A 55 -23.93 29.41 26.29
CA ASP A 55 -23.52 30.41 25.32
C ASP A 55 -22.06 30.15 24.93
N PHE A 56 -21.83 29.76 23.67
CA PHE A 56 -20.52 29.39 23.11
C PHE A 56 -19.44 30.49 23.29
N ARG A 57 -19.85 31.74 23.48
CA ARG A 57 -18.91 32.86 23.71
C ARG A 57 -18.27 32.81 25.10
N ASN A 58 -18.88 32.11 26.05
CA ASN A 58 -18.37 31.99 27.41
C ASN A 58 -17.48 30.76 27.53
N GLU A 59 -16.21 30.98 27.85
CA GLU A 59 -15.30 29.88 28.16
C GLU A 59 -15.51 29.38 29.59
N ILE A 60 -15.62 28.07 29.75
CA ILE A 60 -15.60 27.38 31.04
C ILE A 60 -14.24 26.71 31.17
N THR A 61 -13.50 27.01 32.23
CA THR A 61 -12.32 26.25 32.63
C THR A 61 -12.73 25.24 33.70
N CYS A 62 -12.57 23.95 33.42
CA CYS A 62 -12.78 22.86 34.37
C CYS A 62 -11.77 21.75 34.08
N LYS A 63 -11.25 21.08 35.13
CA LYS A 63 -10.30 19.98 34.92
C LYS A 63 -10.90 18.87 34.06
N LYS A 64 -12.12 18.45 34.38
CA LYS A 64 -12.80 17.31 33.76
C LYS A 64 -14.30 17.35 34.04
N ILE A 65 -15.11 17.09 33.01
CA ILE A 65 -16.53 16.76 33.14
C ILE A 65 -16.68 15.25 32.95
N LYS A 66 -17.15 14.55 33.98
CA LYS A 66 -17.35 13.10 33.98
C LYS A 66 -18.83 12.76 33.93
N ILE A 67 -19.25 12.05 32.89
CA ILE A 67 -20.62 11.57 32.68
C ILE A 67 -20.63 10.06 32.94
N VAL A 68 -21.41 9.61 33.91
CA VAL A 68 -21.41 8.21 34.36
C VAL A 68 -22.83 7.65 34.39
N GLY A 69 -23.07 6.59 33.62
CA GLY A 69 -24.32 5.82 33.74
C GLY A 69 -25.60 6.53 33.28
N CYS A 70 -25.49 7.69 32.62
CA CYS A 70 -26.62 8.54 32.26
C CYS A 70 -26.53 9.11 30.84
N GLN A 71 -27.60 9.73 30.37
CA GLN A 71 -27.68 10.42 29.08
C GLN A 71 -27.62 11.94 29.28
N VAL A 72 -26.66 12.59 28.63
CA VAL A 72 -26.51 14.05 28.69
C VAL A 72 -26.50 14.64 27.29
N GLU A 73 -27.25 15.72 27.10
CA GLU A 73 -27.17 16.54 25.90
C GLU A 73 -26.52 17.88 26.24
N ILE A 74 -25.50 18.26 25.50
CA ILE A 74 -24.74 19.49 25.68
C ILE A 74 -24.73 20.27 24.37
N GLN A 75 -25.15 21.53 24.44
CA GLN A 75 -25.13 22.45 23.31
C GLN A 75 -24.34 23.72 23.65
N GLY A 76 -23.48 24.17 22.73
CA GLY A 76 -22.82 25.48 22.85
C GLY A 76 -21.72 25.56 23.91
N LEU A 77 -21.20 24.43 24.38
CA LEU A 77 -20.18 24.42 25.44
C LEU A 77 -18.82 24.83 24.86
N ASN A 78 -18.19 25.86 25.43
CA ASN A 78 -16.79 26.16 25.18
C ASN A 78 -15.97 25.82 26.44
N LEU A 79 -15.28 24.68 26.43
CA LEU A 79 -14.60 24.10 27.57
C LEU A 79 -13.08 24.10 27.36
N ARG A 80 -12.39 24.79 28.26
CA ARG A 80 -10.98 24.54 28.57
C ARG A 80 -10.87 23.41 29.58
N GLY A 81 -10.61 22.19 29.12
CA GLY A 81 -10.72 20.99 29.94
C GLY A 81 -10.95 19.71 29.15
N SER A 82 -11.31 18.64 29.86
CA SER A 82 -11.63 17.33 29.26
C SER A 82 -13.05 16.86 29.58
N ILE A 83 -13.58 15.97 28.74
CA ILE A 83 -14.82 15.25 28.99
C ILE A 83 -14.53 13.74 29.04
N VAL A 84 -15.10 13.03 30.02
CA VAL A 84 -15.03 11.57 30.13
C VAL A 84 -16.44 11.00 30.20
N VAL A 85 -16.74 10.01 29.36
CA VAL A 85 -18.04 9.32 29.34
C VAL A 85 -17.82 7.84 29.66
N GLU A 86 -18.48 7.37 30.72
CA GLU A 86 -18.40 5.99 31.23
C GLU A 86 -19.79 5.38 31.31
N ASN A 87 -20.04 4.29 30.56
CA ASN A 87 -21.32 3.57 30.55
C ASN A 87 -22.54 4.50 30.36
N GLY A 88 -22.37 5.57 29.57
CA GLY A 88 -23.35 6.63 29.38
C GLY A 88 -23.46 7.08 27.94
N ILE A 89 -24.34 8.04 27.68
CA ILE A 89 -24.56 8.61 26.35
C ILE A 89 -24.33 10.13 26.42
N LEU A 90 -23.51 10.67 25.52
CA LEU A 90 -23.36 12.11 25.35
C LEU A 90 -23.75 12.53 23.93
N ARG A 91 -24.64 13.52 23.81
CA ARG A 91 -24.81 14.30 22.58
C ARG A 91 -24.15 15.65 22.78
N LEU A 92 -23.18 15.98 21.94
CA LEU A 92 -22.44 17.23 22.00
C LEU A 92 -22.67 18.00 20.69
N THR A 93 -23.16 19.24 20.75
CA THR A 93 -23.45 20.02 19.55
C THR A 93 -22.93 21.44 19.64
N LEU A 94 -22.30 21.92 18.56
CA LEU A 94 -21.78 23.30 18.47
C LEU A 94 -20.88 23.68 19.67
N SER A 95 -20.00 22.75 20.07
CA SER A 95 -19.16 22.90 21.27
C SER A 95 -17.67 22.91 20.92
N ALA A 96 -16.85 23.56 21.73
CA ALA A 96 -15.40 23.56 21.64
C ALA A 96 -14.81 22.96 22.91
N ILE A 97 -13.93 21.98 22.77
CA ILE A 97 -13.15 21.40 23.86
C ILE A 97 -11.67 21.60 23.52
N HIS A 98 -10.92 22.28 24.37
CA HIS A 98 -9.53 22.62 24.11
C HIS A 98 -8.68 22.68 25.38
N ASP A 99 -7.35 22.72 25.21
CA ASP A 99 -6.38 22.97 26.29
C ASP A 99 -6.58 22.12 27.56
N ILE A 100 -6.39 20.80 27.44
CA ILE A 100 -6.49 19.89 28.59
C ILE A 100 -5.42 20.15 29.66
N SER A 101 -5.74 19.82 30.92
CA SER A 101 -4.78 19.79 32.02
C SER A 101 -3.83 18.59 31.94
N ASP A 102 -2.72 18.65 32.66
CA ASP A 102 -1.72 17.57 32.73
C ASP A 102 -2.28 16.23 33.25
N ASP A 103 -3.37 16.27 34.03
CA ASP A 103 -4.04 15.09 34.61
C ASP A 103 -4.97 14.36 33.62
N SER A 104 -5.24 14.97 32.46
CA SER A 104 -6.08 14.38 31.41
C SER A 104 -5.21 13.97 30.23
N ASP A 105 -5.57 12.88 29.57
CA ASP A 105 -4.84 12.41 28.36
C ASP A 105 -5.53 12.81 27.06
N TYR A 106 -6.85 13.02 27.09
CA TYR A 106 -7.71 13.27 25.93
C TYR A 106 -8.63 14.47 26.19
N LEU A 107 -8.98 15.19 25.12
CA LEU A 107 -10.05 16.21 25.13
C LEU A 107 -11.42 15.55 25.39
N LEU A 108 -11.65 14.38 24.78
CA LEU A 108 -12.85 13.57 24.99
C LEU A 108 -12.45 12.10 25.09
N SER A 109 -12.79 11.45 26.21
CA SER A 109 -12.58 10.03 26.43
C SER A 109 -13.91 9.30 26.58
N ILE A 110 -14.07 8.20 25.84
CA ILE A 110 -15.26 7.35 25.88
C ILE A 110 -14.85 5.93 26.22
N GLN A 111 -15.44 5.35 27.27
CA GLN A 111 -15.11 4.02 27.72
C GLN A 111 -16.28 3.26 28.33
N ASN A 112 -16.13 1.94 28.43
CA ASN A 112 -17.05 1.02 29.09
C ASN A 112 -18.47 1.07 28.49
N ILE A 113 -18.60 0.71 27.21
CA ILE A 113 -19.89 0.61 26.48
C ILE A 113 -20.61 1.96 26.42
N ALA A 114 -19.88 3.07 26.39
CA ALA A 114 -20.45 4.40 26.25
C ALA A 114 -20.68 4.77 24.78
N GLY A 115 -21.58 5.73 24.55
CA GLY A 115 -21.91 6.25 23.23
C GLY A 115 -21.77 7.77 23.18
N VAL A 116 -21.10 8.30 22.17
CA VAL A 116 -21.05 9.75 21.94
C VAL A 116 -21.43 10.08 20.50
N HIS A 117 -22.27 11.09 20.35
CA HIS A 117 -22.52 11.76 19.09
C HIS A 117 -22.12 13.22 19.21
N ALA A 118 -21.06 13.64 18.50
CA ALA A 118 -20.63 15.03 18.43
C ALA A 118 -20.90 15.61 17.04
N SER A 119 -21.58 16.75 16.98
CA SER A 119 -21.92 17.43 15.72
C SER A 119 -21.46 18.88 15.74
N LYS A 120 -20.69 19.28 14.72
CA LYS A 120 -20.14 20.64 14.54
C LYS A 120 -19.32 21.10 15.74
N CYS A 121 -18.53 20.20 16.31
CA CYS A 121 -17.69 20.47 17.47
C CYS A 121 -16.23 20.71 17.07
N PHE A 122 -15.52 21.45 17.91
CA PHE A 122 -14.09 21.73 17.78
C PHE A 122 -13.33 21.04 18.92
N PHE A 123 -12.34 20.25 18.59
CA PHE A 123 -11.45 19.57 19.54
C PHE A 123 -10.02 20.00 19.22
N THR A 124 -9.48 20.97 19.96
CA THR A 124 -8.22 21.62 19.56
C THR A 124 -7.19 21.69 20.68
N ASP A 125 -5.94 21.91 20.29
CA ASP A 125 -4.88 22.37 21.19
C ASP A 125 -4.62 21.42 22.37
N SER A 126 -4.53 20.12 22.07
CA SER A 126 -4.19 19.12 23.08
C SER A 126 -2.67 18.94 23.17
N PRO A 127 -2.03 19.19 24.34
CA PRO A 127 -0.64 18.83 24.58
C PRO A 127 -0.40 17.31 24.58
N LYS A 128 -1.43 16.48 24.46
CA LYS A 128 -1.35 15.02 24.38
C LYS A 128 -2.19 14.47 23.21
N PHE A 129 -3.25 13.71 23.48
CA PHE A 129 -4.12 13.09 22.48
C PHE A 129 -5.41 13.90 22.28
N GLY A 130 -6.04 13.75 21.12
CA GLY A 130 -7.34 14.36 20.85
C GLY A 130 -8.47 13.60 21.52
N LEU A 131 -8.98 12.55 20.89
CA LEU A 131 -10.17 11.81 21.31
C LEU A 131 -9.85 10.32 21.53
N SER A 132 -10.56 9.66 22.45
CA SER A 132 -10.51 8.20 22.60
C SER A 132 -11.89 7.55 22.57
N VAL A 133 -11.95 6.36 21.98
CA VAL A 133 -13.09 5.45 22.03
C VAL A 133 -12.60 4.04 22.35
N ASP A 134 -12.93 3.56 23.54
CA ASP A 134 -12.38 2.31 24.10
C ASP A 134 -13.47 1.42 24.74
N ASN A 135 -13.15 0.15 24.94
CA ASN A 135 -13.95 -0.83 25.67
C ASN A 135 -15.40 -0.94 25.17
N CYS A 136 -15.56 -1.38 23.92
CA CYS A 136 -16.84 -1.60 23.24
C CYS A 136 -17.70 -0.33 23.13
N SER A 137 -17.08 0.85 23.09
CA SER A 137 -17.79 2.13 22.98
C SER A 137 -17.99 2.57 21.53
N ALA A 138 -18.83 3.57 21.31
CA ALA A 138 -19.11 4.13 19.98
C ALA A 138 -18.98 5.65 19.97
N MET A 139 -18.26 6.18 18.97
CA MET A 139 -18.12 7.61 18.70
C MET A 139 -18.58 7.92 17.28
N VAL A 140 -19.51 8.86 17.15
CA VAL A 140 -19.94 9.44 15.87
C VAL A 140 -19.58 10.92 15.87
N LEU A 141 -18.85 11.35 14.85
CA LEU A 141 -18.42 12.73 14.63
C LEU A 141 -19.02 13.22 13.30
N GLU A 142 -19.79 14.30 13.34
CA GLU A 142 -20.40 14.92 12.15
C GLU A 142 -19.98 16.39 12.03
N GLY A 143 -19.28 16.76 10.97
CA GLY A 143 -18.87 18.16 10.77
C GLY A 143 -17.89 18.69 11.82
N CYS A 144 -17.18 17.80 12.51
CA CYS A 144 -16.27 18.16 13.60
C CYS A 144 -14.87 18.52 13.09
N GLN A 145 -14.16 19.33 13.87
CA GLN A 145 -12.75 19.66 13.65
C GLN A 145 -11.90 19.11 14.79
N ILE A 146 -10.84 18.39 14.46
CA ILE A 146 -9.85 17.88 15.41
C ILE A 146 -8.49 18.41 14.95
N LYS A 147 -7.85 19.26 15.76
CA LYS A 147 -6.65 20.00 15.34
C LYS A 147 -5.62 20.13 16.44
N ASN A 148 -4.35 20.22 16.05
CA ASN A 148 -3.23 20.60 16.94
C ASN A 148 -3.12 19.68 18.16
N THR A 149 -2.89 18.39 17.91
CA THR A 149 -2.69 17.38 18.97
C THR A 149 -1.24 16.91 18.94
N LYS A 150 -0.55 16.89 20.09
CA LYS A 150 0.86 16.44 20.15
C LYS A 150 1.05 14.97 19.74
N TYR A 151 0.09 14.10 20.07
CA TYR A 151 0.11 12.67 19.74
C TYR A 151 -0.92 12.35 18.65
N ALA A 152 -1.77 11.34 18.87
CA ALA A 152 -2.80 10.96 17.93
C ALA A 152 -4.03 11.86 18.06
N GLY A 153 -4.70 12.11 16.93
CA GLY A 153 -5.95 12.86 16.90
C GLY A 153 -7.11 12.05 17.47
N ILE A 154 -7.22 10.77 17.09
CA ILE A 154 -8.24 9.85 17.59
C ILE A 154 -7.63 8.47 17.85
N CYS A 155 -7.92 7.89 19.02
CA CYS A 155 -7.54 6.53 19.40
C CYS A 155 -8.79 5.64 19.52
N ALA A 156 -8.90 4.57 18.73
CA ALA A 156 -10.02 3.63 18.75
C ALA A 156 -9.56 2.21 19.11
N THR A 157 -9.93 1.72 20.29
CA THR A 157 -9.42 0.46 20.86
C THR A 157 -10.52 -0.47 21.37
N SER A 158 -10.19 -1.74 21.57
CA SER A 158 -11.03 -2.73 22.31
C SER A 158 -12.47 -2.88 21.80
N ASN A 159 -12.63 -3.31 20.55
CA ASN A 159 -13.91 -3.60 19.88
C ASN A 159 -14.84 -2.38 19.68
N SER A 160 -14.27 -1.18 19.68
CA SER A 160 -15.02 0.06 19.55
C SER A 160 -15.42 0.43 18.12
N ILE A 161 -16.32 1.40 18.00
CA ILE A 161 -16.83 1.93 16.73
C ILE A 161 -16.47 3.41 16.61
N LEU A 162 -15.81 3.79 15.53
CA LEU A 162 -15.53 5.18 15.17
C LEU A 162 -16.17 5.50 13.81
N SER A 163 -16.98 6.55 13.77
CA SER A 163 -17.55 7.09 12.54
C SER A 163 -17.24 8.58 12.43
N CYS A 164 -16.57 8.99 11.37
CA CYS A 164 -16.29 10.38 11.04
C CYS A 164 -16.99 10.74 9.72
N GLU A 165 -17.84 11.75 9.74
CA GLU A 165 -18.56 12.24 8.59
C GLU A 165 -18.38 13.76 8.43
N SER A 166 -17.94 14.20 7.25
CA SER A 166 -17.71 15.62 6.95
C SER A 166 -16.75 16.32 7.93
N CYS A 167 -15.80 15.58 8.50
CA CYS A 167 -14.86 16.11 9.49
C CYS A 167 -13.60 16.70 8.84
N LEU A 168 -12.89 17.53 9.62
CA LEU A 168 -11.52 17.94 9.35
C LEU A 168 -10.63 17.45 10.49
N ILE A 169 -9.60 16.66 10.17
CA ILE A 169 -8.60 16.25 11.15
C ILE A 169 -7.22 16.69 10.65
N SER A 170 -6.53 17.55 11.40
CA SER A 170 -5.23 18.05 10.96
C SER A 170 -4.25 18.36 12.08
N ASP A 171 -2.98 18.56 11.69
CA ASP A 171 -1.92 19.04 12.58
C ASP A 171 -1.72 18.12 13.79
N THR A 172 -1.54 16.82 13.54
CA THR A 172 -1.33 15.79 14.57
C THR A 172 0.14 15.38 14.64
N GLY A 173 0.75 15.34 15.83
CA GLY A 173 2.17 15.01 15.98
C GLY A 173 2.52 13.52 15.83
N ARG A 174 1.52 12.62 15.85
CA ARG A 174 1.67 11.20 15.51
C ARG A 174 0.61 10.75 14.50
N ASP A 175 0.20 9.48 14.53
CA ASP A 175 -0.82 8.94 13.64
C ASP A 175 -2.15 9.68 13.90
N THR A 176 -2.79 10.19 12.85
CA THR A 176 -4.01 10.98 12.98
C THR A 176 -5.16 10.16 13.58
N ILE A 177 -5.31 8.92 13.12
CA ILE A 177 -6.19 7.91 13.72
C ILE A 177 -5.35 6.68 14.05
N PHE A 178 -5.32 6.29 15.32
CA PHE A 178 -4.76 5.02 15.77
C PHE A 178 -5.90 4.06 16.11
N SER A 179 -5.80 2.81 15.67
CA SER A 179 -6.77 1.79 16.04
C SER A 179 -6.19 0.41 16.26
N GLU A 180 -6.69 -0.25 17.30
CA GLU A 180 -6.31 -1.60 17.69
C GLU A 180 -7.51 -2.41 18.20
N GLY A 181 -7.44 -3.74 18.10
CA GLY A 181 -8.33 -4.62 18.86
C GLY A 181 -9.76 -4.74 18.31
N ASN A 182 -9.91 -5.10 17.03
CA ASN A 182 -11.18 -5.40 16.36
C ASN A 182 -12.16 -4.23 16.24
N CYS A 183 -11.66 -3.00 16.18
CA CYS A 183 -12.50 -1.82 15.98
C CYS A 183 -13.12 -1.77 14.57
N ARG A 184 -14.24 -1.05 14.44
CA ARG A 184 -14.84 -0.68 13.16
C ARG A 184 -14.65 0.82 12.93
N ILE A 185 -14.11 1.18 11.78
CA ILE A 185 -13.77 2.56 11.45
C ILE A 185 -14.45 2.94 10.15
N THR A 186 -15.21 4.04 10.17
CA THR A 186 -15.86 4.62 8.99
C THR A 186 -15.46 6.07 8.85
N ILE A 187 -14.98 6.45 7.67
CA ILE A 187 -14.55 7.81 7.33
C ILE A 187 -15.25 8.20 6.03
N ARG A 188 -16.13 9.19 6.10
CA ARG A 188 -16.91 9.67 4.94
C ARG A 188 -16.76 11.16 4.77
N SER A 189 -16.58 11.61 3.54
CA SER A 189 -16.54 13.05 3.19
C SER A 189 -15.57 13.85 4.06
N THR A 190 -14.53 13.19 4.58
CA THR A 190 -13.66 13.73 5.63
C THR A 190 -12.30 14.09 5.04
N LYS A 191 -11.72 15.17 5.54
CA LYS A 191 -10.37 15.59 5.17
C LYS A 191 -9.40 15.29 6.31
N ILE A 192 -8.35 14.55 6.00
CA ILE A 192 -7.20 14.31 6.90
C ILE A 192 -5.97 14.96 6.27
N SER A 193 -5.30 15.86 6.99
CA SER A 193 -4.11 16.54 6.46
C SER A 193 -3.08 16.92 7.51
N GLU A 194 -1.84 17.15 7.11
CA GLU A 194 -0.76 17.60 8.03
C GLU A 194 -0.54 16.62 9.19
N GLY A 195 -0.52 15.32 8.87
CA GLY A 195 -0.28 14.25 9.84
C GLY A 195 1.21 13.98 10.01
N GLY A 196 1.69 14.02 11.26
CA GLY A 196 3.10 13.83 11.62
C GLY A 196 3.63 12.41 11.41
N ASN A 197 2.76 11.39 11.46
CA ASN A 197 3.07 10.03 11.02
C ASN A 197 2.13 9.58 9.90
N ARG A 198 1.14 8.74 10.20
CA ARG A 198 0.14 8.22 9.24
C ARG A 198 -1.20 8.91 9.41
N ALA A 199 -2.04 8.89 8.38
CA ALA A 199 -3.44 9.29 8.55
C ALA A 199 -4.22 8.22 9.35
N LEU A 200 -3.93 6.94 9.14
CA LEU A 200 -4.47 5.85 9.94
C LEU A 200 -3.48 4.71 10.12
N ALA A 201 -3.29 4.29 11.38
CA ALA A 201 -2.59 3.06 11.75
C ALA A 201 -3.59 2.08 12.40
N GLY A 202 -3.79 0.92 11.78
CA GLY A 202 -4.79 -0.07 12.18
C GLY A 202 -4.18 -1.45 12.41
N TYR A 203 -4.30 -1.96 13.63
CA TYR A 203 -3.82 -3.29 14.03
C TYR A 203 -5.00 -4.18 14.39
N ASN A 204 -5.19 -5.27 13.64
CA ASN A 204 -6.33 -6.18 13.84
C ASN A 204 -7.68 -5.43 13.77
N VAL A 205 -7.88 -4.65 12.71
CA VAL A 205 -9.11 -3.88 12.49
C VAL A 205 -10.21 -4.79 11.95
N LYS A 206 -11.43 -4.72 12.48
CA LYS A 206 -12.52 -5.59 12.03
C LYS A 206 -13.09 -5.16 10.68
N ASN A 207 -13.23 -3.85 10.49
CA ASN A 207 -13.75 -3.26 9.26
C ASN A 207 -13.25 -1.83 9.11
N LEU A 208 -12.83 -1.46 7.90
CA LEU A 208 -12.45 -0.10 7.55
C LEU A 208 -13.19 0.34 6.29
N VAL A 209 -13.84 1.50 6.37
CA VAL A 209 -14.51 2.15 5.24
C VAL A 209 -13.99 3.58 5.10
N ILE A 210 -13.52 3.95 3.92
CA ILE A 210 -13.12 5.31 3.55
C ILE A 210 -13.81 5.68 2.24
N GLU A 211 -14.71 6.66 2.29
CA GLU A 211 -15.51 7.06 1.13
C GLU A 211 -15.47 8.58 0.94
N ASN A 212 -15.36 9.03 -0.31
CA ASN A 212 -15.43 10.45 -0.68
C ASN A 212 -14.48 11.36 0.12
N SER A 213 -13.33 10.83 0.55
CA SER A 213 -12.45 11.49 1.52
C SER A 213 -11.14 11.94 0.88
N VAL A 214 -10.50 12.93 1.49
CA VAL A 214 -9.21 13.47 1.04
C VAL A 214 -8.18 13.27 2.13
N ILE A 215 -7.10 12.56 1.81
CA ILE A 215 -5.96 12.36 2.71
C ILE A 215 -4.73 12.94 2.03
N LYS A 216 -4.10 13.95 2.64
CA LYS A 216 -2.98 14.65 2.00
C LYS A 216 -1.91 15.16 2.95
N ASN A 217 -0.71 15.45 2.46
CA ASN A 217 0.38 16.04 3.24
C ASN A 217 0.68 15.19 4.49
N ILE A 218 1.03 13.92 4.27
CA ILE A 218 1.30 12.96 5.35
C ILE A 218 2.79 12.60 5.34
N GLN A 219 3.45 12.79 6.48
CA GLN A 219 4.91 12.65 6.63
C GLN A 219 5.39 11.19 6.57
N GLN A 220 4.52 10.20 6.76
CA GLN A 220 4.81 8.79 6.49
C GLN A 220 3.86 8.21 5.42
N GLY A 221 3.28 7.03 5.68
CA GLY A 221 2.26 6.44 4.80
C GLY A 221 0.86 6.91 5.18
N ALA A 222 -0.08 7.00 4.23
CA ALA A 222 -1.44 7.39 4.57
C ALA A 222 -2.10 6.34 5.48
N LEU A 223 -2.02 5.07 5.10
CA LEU A 223 -2.66 3.95 5.78
C LEU A 223 -1.68 2.80 5.99
N TYR A 224 -1.56 2.33 7.23
CA TYR A 224 -1.08 1.00 7.54
C TYR A 224 -2.20 0.21 8.19
N VAL A 225 -2.62 -0.90 7.59
CA VAL A 225 -3.68 -1.76 8.14
C VAL A 225 -3.27 -3.22 8.05
N SER A 226 -3.29 -3.90 9.19
CA SER A 226 -2.99 -5.32 9.29
C SER A 226 -4.18 -6.13 9.80
N SER A 227 -4.30 -7.35 9.30
CA SER A 227 -5.32 -8.33 9.73
C SER A 227 -6.75 -7.78 9.67
N CYS A 228 -7.12 -7.16 8.53
CA CYS A 228 -8.46 -6.60 8.33
C CYS A 228 -9.26 -7.38 7.27
N PRO A 229 -10.33 -8.09 7.66
CA PRO A 229 -11.08 -8.96 6.75
C PRO A 229 -11.94 -8.18 5.74
N GLN A 230 -12.13 -6.88 5.93
CA GLN A 230 -12.91 -6.04 5.02
C GLN A 230 -12.44 -4.58 5.07
N VAL A 231 -11.77 -4.16 4.01
CA VAL A 231 -11.41 -2.77 3.74
C VAL A 231 -12.12 -2.31 2.45
N LEU A 232 -12.85 -1.21 2.53
CA LEU A 232 -13.43 -0.51 1.38
C LEU A 232 -12.86 0.91 1.31
N ILE A 233 -12.26 1.26 0.18
CA ILE A 233 -11.84 2.62 -0.14
C ILE A 233 -12.47 2.98 -1.48
N GLU A 234 -13.39 3.94 -1.49
CA GLU A 234 -14.09 4.38 -2.71
C GLU A 234 -14.07 5.90 -2.88
N SER A 235 -13.91 6.35 -4.13
CA SER A 235 -14.06 7.76 -4.52
C SER A 235 -13.20 8.73 -3.70
N SER A 236 -11.99 8.31 -3.30
CA SER A 236 -11.14 9.06 -2.36
C SER A 236 -9.83 9.50 -3.00
N GLN A 237 -9.21 10.55 -2.45
CA GLN A 237 -7.97 11.13 -2.97
C GLN A 237 -6.85 11.02 -1.94
N PHE A 238 -5.67 10.62 -2.42
CA PHE A 238 -4.44 10.50 -1.65
C PHE A 238 -3.36 11.33 -2.35
N SER A 239 -2.86 12.38 -1.72
CA SER A 239 -1.82 13.21 -2.35
C SER A 239 -0.70 13.61 -1.40
N ASP A 240 0.49 13.79 -1.95
CA ASP A 240 1.63 14.37 -1.20
C ASP A 240 1.94 13.52 0.06
N ILE A 241 2.22 12.24 -0.18
CA ILE A 241 2.50 11.22 0.84
C ILE A 241 3.96 10.81 0.75
N GLU A 242 4.72 10.99 1.83
CA GLU A 242 6.18 10.79 1.84
C GLU A 242 6.63 9.32 1.75
N HIS A 243 5.74 8.38 2.07
CA HIS A 243 6.00 6.94 1.94
C HIS A 243 4.86 6.22 1.21
N THR A 244 4.75 4.91 1.39
CA THR A 244 3.68 4.11 0.79
C THR A 244 2.32 4.62 1.26
N ALA A 245 1.48 5.05 0.33
CA ALA A 245 0.18 5.60 0.64
C ALA A 245 -0.70 4.54 1.33
N LEU A 246 -0.92 3.39 0.72
CA LEU A 246 -1.68 2.29 1.32
C LEU A 246 -0.83 1.06 1.52
N TYR A 247 -0.62 0.63 2.77
CA TYR A 247 0.05 -0.62 3.09
C TYR A 247 -0.87 -1.58 3.85
N PHE A 248 -1.09 -2.76 3.25
CA PHE A 248 -1.99 -3.80 3.78
C PHE A 248 -1.27 -5.13 3.99
N GLU A 249 -1.49 -5.72 5.16
CA GLU A 249 -1.01 -7.06 5.52
C GLU A 249 -2.19 -7.94 5.96
N ARG A 250 -2.22 -9.20 5.51
CA ARG A 250 -3.27 -10.18 5.87
C ARG A 250 -4.70 -9.61 5.77
N SER A 251 -4.99 -8.85 4.73
CA SER A 251 -6.24 -8.09 4.61
C SER A 251 -7.01 -8.39 3.32
N LYS A 252 -8.30 -8.02 3.27
CA LYS A 252 -9.10 -8.03 2.04
C LYS A 252 -9.53 -6.62 1.69
N VAL A 253 -9.02 -6.12 0.57
CA VAL A 253 -9.09 -4.71 0.19
C VAL A 253 -9.86 -4.54 -1.10
N VAL A 254 -10.80 -3.60 -1.11
CA VAL A 254 -11.50 -3.12 -2.29
C VAL A 254 -11.21 -1.64 -2.44
N LEU A 255 -10.47 -1.28 -3.50
CA LEU A 255 -10.12 0.11 -3.86
C LEU A 255 -10.79 0.47 -5.20
N LYS A 256 -11.63 1.49 -5.19
CA LYS A 256 -12.44 1.88 -6.36
C LYS A 256 -12.45 3.39 -6.58
N LYS A 257 -12.34 3.82 -7.84
CA LYS A 257 -12.57 5.22 -8.23
C LYS A 257 -11.73 6.24 -7.45
N SER A 258 -10.54 5.85 -7.02
CA SER A 258 -9.69 6.68 -6.17
C SER A 258 -8.47 7.19 -6.95
N ALA A 259 -7.92 8.31 -6.50
CA ALA A 259 -6.79 8.97 -7.13
C ALA A 259 -5.60 9.08 -6.17
N PHE A 260 -4.41 8.80 -6.70
CA PHE A 260 -3.12 8.92 -6.02
C PHE A 260 -2.23 9.86 -6.81
N LEU A 261 -1.67 10.87 -6.15
CA LEU A 261 -0.85 11.90 -6.78
C LEU A 261 0.36 12.26 -5.91
N ASN A 262 1.55 12.33 -6.51
CA ASN A 262 2.77 12.80 -5.84
C ASN A 262 3.09 12.00 -4.55
N CYS A 263 3.07 10.67 -4.61
CA CYS A 263 3.46 9.86 -3.47
C CYS A 263 4.86 9.30 -3.65
N ASN A 264 5.71 9.46 -2.64
CA ASN A 264 7.10 9.04 -2.66
C ASN A 264 7.29 7.55 -2.31
N GLY A 265 6.22 6.80 -2.00
CA GLY A 265 6.21 5.35 -1.89
C GLY A 265 5.27 4.67 -2.89
N ASN A 266 4.85 3.43 -2.59
CA ASN A 266 3.82 2.76 -3.40
C ASN A 266 2.47 3.48 -3.26
N GLY A 267 1.62 3.41 -4.28
CA GLY A 267 0.22 3.84 -4.14
C GLY A 267 -0.55 2.85 -3.27
N ILE A 268 -0.43 1.57 -3.62
CA ILE A 268 -0.89 0.46 -2.80
C ILE A 268 0.14 -0.67 -2.79
N ASN A 269 0.43 -1.18 -1.59
CA ASN A 269 1.21 -2.38 -1.36
C ASN A 269 0.34 -3.40 -0.60
N ALA A 270 -0.05 -4.46 -1.31
CA ALA A 270 -0.74 -5.62 -0.76
C ALA A 270 0.28 -6.73 -0.49
N SER A 271 0.47 -7.05 0.78
CA SER A 271 1.48 -8.01 1.22
C SER A 271 0.95 -9.02 2.22
N GLN A 272 1.71 -10.08 2.46
CA GLN A 272 1.44 -11.13 3.46
C GLN A 272 0.02 -11.70 3.34
N SER A 273 -0.24 -12.41 2.23
CA SER A 273 -1.54 -13.05 1.97
C SER A 273 -2.72 -12.07 1.92
N THR A 274 -2.49 -10.86 1.37
CA THR A 274 -3.56 -9.87 1.16
C THR A 274 -4.27 -10.13 -0.17
N THR A 275 -5.59 -9.96 -0.19
CA THR A 275 -6.37 -9.91 -1.44
C THR A 275 -6.72 -8.46 -1.74
N ALA A 276 -6.33 -7.95 -2.90
CA ALA A 276 -6.61 -6.57 -3.32
C ALA A 276 -7.37 -6.54 -4.66
N ILE A 277 -8.57 -5.96 -4.62
CA ILE A 277 -9.37 -5.64 -5.81
C ILE A 277 -9.26 -4.13 -6.04
N ILE A 278 -8.56 -3.74 -7.10
CA ILE A 278 -8.26 -2.36 -7.44
C ILE A 278 -8.92 -2.06 -8.78
N SER A 279 -9.83 -1.07 -8.82
CA SER A 279 -10.50 -0.76 -10.08
C SER A 279 -10.83 0.70 -10.31
N SER A 280 -10.83 1.10 -11.58
CA SER A 280 -11.19 2.46 -12.01
C SER A 280 -10.43 3.56 -11.26
N SER A 281 -9.17 3.31 -10.90
CA SER A 281 -8.36 4.19 -10.05
C SER A 281 -7.15 4.72 -10.80
N SER A 282 -6.69 5.91 -10.44
CA SER A 282 -5.55 6.58 -11.09
C SER A 282 -4.37 6.74 -10.14
N PHE A 283 -3.17 6.44 -10.63
CA PHE A 283 -1.92 6.63 -9.91
C PHE A 283 -0.97 7.45 -10.77
N LYS A 284 -0.53 8.60 -10.27
CA LYS A 284 0.29 9.53 -11.03
C LYS A 284 1.44 10.08 -10.19
N SER A 285 2.61 10.20 -10.81
CA SER A 285 3.79 10.82 -10.20
C SER A 285 4.22 10.10 -8.92
N MET A 286 4.66 8.85 -9.09
CA MET A 286 5.03 7.96 -7.99
C MET A 286 6.54 7.68 -8.01
N THR A 287 7.20 7.66 -6.84
CA THR A 287 8.62 7.27 -6.79
C THR A 287 8.78 5.75 -6.84
N PHE A 288 7.99 5.02 -6.05
CA PHE A 288 7.97 3.55 -6.03
C PHE A 288 6.77 3.01 -6.81
N PRO A 289 6.68 1.69 -7.07
CA PRO A 289 5.63 1.14 -7.90
C PRO A 289 4.22 1.54 -7.43
N PRO A 290 3.42 2.18 -8.29
CA PRO A 290 2.04 2.52 -8.03
C PRO A 290 1.23 1.39 -7.39
N ILE A 291 1.38 0.16 -7.90
CA ILE A 291 0.71 -1.04 -7.37
C ILE A 291 1.74 -2.14 -7.14
N SER A 292 1.78 -2.69 -5.92
CA SER A 292 2.61 -3.84 -5.55
C SER A 292 1.76 -4.96 -4.95
N ILE A 293 1.84 -6.16 -5.53
CA ILE A 293 1.20 -7.40 -5.04
C ILE A 293 2.30 -8.40 -4.66
N CYS A 294 2.44 -8.68 -3.37
CA CYS A 294 3.64 -9.31 -2.83
C CYS A 294 3.33 -10.39 -1.78
N GLN A 295 4.27 -11.33 -1.58
CA GLN A 295 4.25 -12.28 -0.47
C GLN A 295 2.93 -13.08 -0.39
N SER A 296 2.70 -13.94 -1.37
CA SER A 296 1.51 -14.80 -1.47
C SER A 296 0.19 -14.03 -1.54
N SER A 297 0.20 -12.81 -2.09
CA SER A 297 -0.99 -11.96 -2.22
C SER A 297 -1.67 -12.16 -3.57
N VAL A 298 -2.95 -11.78 -3.63
CA VAL A 298 -3.80 -11.88 -4.83
C VAL A 298 -4.25 -10.48 -5.26
N GLY A 299 -3.98 -10.12 -6.53
CA GLY A 299 -4.35 -8.84 -7.12
C GLY A 299 -5.37 -8.98 -8.25
N MET A 300 -6.45 -8.20 -8.21
CA MET A 300 -7.35 -7.99 -9.36
C MET A 300 -7.35 -6.51 -9.71
N ILE A 301 -6.63 -6.14 -10.77
CA ILE A 301 -6.38 -4.75 -11.16
C ILE A 301 -7.12 -4.49 -12.47
N LYS A 302 -8.10 -3.59 -12.47
CA LYS A 302 -8.99 -3.38 -13.63
C LYS A 302 -9.26 -1.91 -13.94
N LYS A 303 -9.13 -1.51 -15.20
CA LYS A 303 -9.49 -0.12 -15.62
C LYS A 303 -8.70 0.94 -14.85
N CYS A 304 -7.44 0.67 -14.54
CA CYS A 304 -6.59 1.62 -13.83
C CYS A 304 -5.71 2.41 -14.79
N ASN A 305 -5.47 3.68 -14.46
CA ASN A 305 -4.53 4.54 -15.16
C ASN A 305 -3.29 4.71 -14.28
N ILE A 306 -2.12 4.37 -14.79
CA ILE A 306 -0.87 4.42 -14.07
C ILE A 306 0.11 5.22 -14.92
N SER A 307 0.56 6.38 -14.42
CA SER A 307 1.49 7.22 -15.17
C SER A 307 2.62 7.78 -14.32
N ASP A 308 3.76 8.05 -14.97
CA ASP A 308 4.86 8.84 -14.42
C ASP A 308 5.44 8.23 -13.13
N SER A 309 5.88 6.97 -13.21
CA SER A 309 6.51 6.25 -12.09
C SER A 309 8.03 6.18 -12.28
N GLN A 310 8.79 6.52 -11.22
CA GLN A 310 10.26 6.42 -11.21
C GLN A 310 10.76 4.97 -11.04
N MET A 311 9.88 4.04 -10.65
CA MET A 311 10.11 2.59 -10.68
C MET A 311 9.09 1.92 -11.61
N SER A 312 9.00 0.59 -11.59
CA SER A 312 8.02 -0.17 -12.38
C SER A 312 6.57 0.20 -12.04
N GLY A 313 5.64 0.13 -12.99
CA GLY A 313 4.25 0.56 -12.81
C GLY A 313 3.45 -0.38 -11.90
N ILE A 314 3.45 -1.67 -12.22
CA ILE A 314 2.87 -2.73 -11.39
C ILE A 314 3.94 -3.79 -11.11
N ILE A 315 4.07 -4.20 -9.85
CA ILE A 315 4.92 -5.33 -9.45
C ILE A 315 4.07 -6.47 -8.90
N VAL A 316 4.34 -7.69 -9.37
CA VAL A 316 3.81 -8.94 -8.81
C VAL A 316 4.99 -9.82 -8.43
N ARG A 317 5.10 -10.17 -7.13
CA ARG A 317 6.27 -10.92 -6.65
C ARG A 317 6.03 -11.88 -5.51
N THR A 318 6.95 -12.83 -5.36
CA THR A 318 7.04 -13.70 -4.18
C THR A 318 5.78 -14.54 -4.01
N ASN A 319 5.58 -15.45 -4.97
CA ASN A 319 4.46 -16.38 -5.06
C ASN A 319 3.09 -15.69 -5.08
N SER A 320 3.01 -14.50 -5.70
CA SER A 320 1.77 -13.75 -5.79
C SER A 320 1.05 -14.02 -7.11
N VAL A 321 -0.25 -13.79 -7.13
CA VAL A 321 -1.11 -14.02 -8.30
C VAL A 321 -1.76 -12.70 -8.68
N ALA A 322 -1.87 -12.40 -9.96
CA ALA A 322 -2.54 -11.18 -10.40
C ALA A 322 -3.29 -11.34 -11.73
N THR A 323 -4.43 -10.65 -11.84
CA THR A 323 -5.07 -10.36 -13.11
C THR A 323 -5.08 -8.85 -13.33
N ILE A 324 -4.50 -8.42 -14.45
CA ILE A 324 -4.40 -7.01 -14.87
C ILE A 324 -5.21 -6.87 -16.16
N LYS A 325 -6.26 -6.06 -16.15
CA LYS A 325 -7.18 -5.97 -17.29
C LYS A 325 -7.63 -4.56 -17.60
N ASN A 326 -7.62 -4.17 -18.87
CA ASN A 326 -8.07 -2.86 -19.34
C ASN A 326 -7.31 -1.71 -18.65
N CYS A 327 -6.02 -1.88 -18.35
CA CYS A 327 -5.23 -0.83 -17.71
C CYS A 327 -4.46 -0.01 -18.75
N ASN A 328 -4.24 1.26 -18.43
CA ASN A 328 -3.35 2.15 -19.17
C ASN A 328 -2.10 2.43 -18.32
N ILE A 329 -0.93 2.14 -18.86
CA ILE A 329 0.36 2.18 -18.15
C ILE A 329 1.35 3.00 -18.97
N GLU A 330 1.63 4.22 -18.51
CA GLU A 330 2.32 5.23 -19.31
C GLU A 330 3.55 5.80 -18.61
N ASN A 331 4.60 6.12 -19.38
CA ASN A 331 5.77 6.87 -18.91
C ASN A 331 6.41 6.28 -17.64
N ILE A 332 6.72 4.99 -17.69
CA ILE A 332 7.30 4.25 -16.57
C ILE A 332 8.81 4.13 -16.75
N GLU A 333 9.59 4.47 -15.72
CA GLU A 333 11.05 4.53 -15.81
C GLU A 333 11.70 3.13 -15.93
N HIS A 334 11.11 2.11 -15.30
CA HIS A 334 11.59 0.72 -15.39
C HIS A 334 10.65 -0.13 -16.27
N PHE A 335 9.96 -1.10 -15.67
CA PHE A 335 9.03 -1.99 -16.34
C PHE A 335 7.60 -1.49 -16.19
N GLY A 336 6.79 -1.46 -17.25
CA GLY A 336 5.35 -1.19 -17.12
C GLY A 336 4.69 -2.16 -16.13
N VAL A 337 4.91 -3.46 -16.34
CA VAL A 337 4.62 -4.53 -15.38
C VAL A 337 5.88 -5.38 -15.18
N ALA A 338 6.26 -5.63 -13.92
CA ALA A 338 7.34 -6.55 -13.55
C ALA A 338 6.78 -7.75 -12.76
N VAL A 339 7.08 -8.96 -13.23
CA VAL A 339 6.66 -10.21 -12.58
C VAL A 339 7.90 -11.03 -12.22
N SER A 340 8.05 -11.33 -10.93
CA SER A 340 9.21 -12.02 -10.34
C SER A 340 8.77 -13.11 -9.38
N ASP A 341 9.29 -14.33 -9.50
CA ASP A 341 8.96 -15.44 -8.59
C ASP A 341 7.44 -15.64 -8.47
N SER A 342 6.68 -15.56 -9.57
CA SER A 342 5.22 -15.62 -9.58
C SER A 342 4.70 -16.27 -10.86
N GLU A 343 3.99 -17.39 -10.74
CA GLU A 343 3.67 -18.30 -11.85
C GLU A 343 2.23 -18.15 -12.40
N SER A 344 1.44 -17.21 -11.88
CA SER A 344 0.05 -17.04 -12.32
C SER A 344 -0.31 -15.56 -12.45
N VAL A 345 0.26 -14.92 -13.48
CA VAL A 345 -0.09 -13.54 -13.83
C VAL A 345 -0.71 -13.49 -15.22
N LYS A 346 -1.91 -12.91 -15.30
CA LYS A 346 -2.61 -12.66 -16.56
C LYS A 346 -2.74 -11.16 -16.82
N ILE A 347 -2.35 -10.74 -18.01
CA ILE A 347 -2.51 -9.38 -18.51
C ILE A 347 -3.38 -9.46 -19.76
N ASP A 348 -4.49 -8.71 -19.78
CA ASP A 348 -5.46 -8.76 -20.87
C ASP A 348 -5.92 -7.35 -21.26
N THR A 349 -6.00 -7.08 -22.57
CA THR A 349 -6.60 -5.86 -23.12
C THR A 349 -6.00 -4.60 -22.50
N SER A 350 -4.67 -4.53 -22.32
CA SER A 350 -4.01 -3.41 -21.64
C SER A 350 -3.07 -2.64 -22.57
N LEU A 351 -2.93 -1.36 -22.31
CA LEU A 351 -2.13 -0.42 -23.09
C LEU A 351 -0.90 0.00 -22.28
N PHE A 352 0.26 -0.12 -22.90
CA PHE A 352 1.54 0.31 -22.37
C PHE A 352 2.14 1.32 -23.34
N VAL A 353 2.54 2.48 -22.82
CA VAL A 353 3.11 3.56 -23.64
C VAL A 353 4.32 4.16 -22.95
N GLY A 354 5.45 4.23 -23.66
CA GLY A 354 6.60 4.99 -23.15
C GLY A 354 7.27 4.38 -21.91
N CYS A 355 7.19 3.06 -21.72
CA CYS A 355 7.92 2.37 -20.65
C CYS A 355 9.41 2.32 -21.01
N LYS A 356 10.24 3.12 -20.34
CA LYS A 356 11.61 3.43 -20.74
C LYS A 356 12.49 2.19 -20.87
N TYR A 357 12.44 1.27 -19.91
CA TYR A 357 13.20 0.03 -20.01
C TYR A 357 12.43 -1.05 -20.78
N SER A 358 11.28 -1.50 -20.27
CA SER A 358 10.44 -2.46 -20.99
C SER A 358 8.97 -2.30 -20.63
N CYS A 359 8.04 -2.61 -21.53
CA CYS A 359 6.62 -2.62 -21.17
C CYS A 359 6.30 -3.77 -20.19
N LEU A 360 6.89 -4.94 -20.41
CA LEU A 360 6.74 -6.13 -19.57
C LEU A 360 8.09 -6.75 -19.24
N GLY A 361 8.35 -6.98 -17.96
CA GLY A 361 9.43 -7.83 -17.46
C GLY A 361 8.87 -9.12 -16.87
N CYS A 362 9.27 -10.27 -17.40
CA CYS A 362 8.91 -11.59 -16.87
C CYS A 362 10.17 -12.35 -16.50
N TYR A 363 10.40 -12.55 -15.19
CA TYR A 363 11.68 -13.07 -14.73
C TYR A 363 11.60 -13.89 -13.45
N ASN A 364 12.70 -14.53 -13.08
CA ASN A 364 12.82 -15.37 -11.88
C ASN A 364 11.79 -16.50 -11.85
N HIS A 365 11.79 -17.34 -12.89
CA HIS A 365 10.85 -18.47 -13.04
C HIS A 365 9.37 -18.07 -12.99
N SER A 366 9.05 -16.83 -13.33
CA SER A 366 7.66 -16.39 -13.41
C SER A 366 6.98 -16.90 -14.67
N PHE A 367 5.65 -16.93 -14.65
CA PHE A 367 4.84 -17.22 -15.83
C PHE A 367 3.80 -16.10 -16.03
N VAL A 368 3.77 -15.57 -17.25
CA VAL A 368 2.84 -14.50 -17.65
C VAL A 368 2.07 -14.94 -18.90
N ALA A 369 0.75 -14.79 -18.83
CA ALA A 369 -0.13 -14.84 -20.00
C ALA A 369 -0.48 -13.40 -20.41
N LEU A 370 -0.12 -13.00 -21.63
CA LEU A 370 -0.37 -11.68 -22.21
C LEU A 370 -1.34 -11.78 -23.38
N GLU A 371 -2.49 -11.13 -23.30
CA GLU A 371 -3.54 -11.22 -24.32
C GLU A 371 -3.98 -9.82 -24.78
N ASN A 372 -4.26 -9.66 -26.08
CA ASN A 372 -4.96 -8.50 -26.65
C ASN A 372 -4.37 -7.13 -26.28
N SER A 373 -3.05 -7.05 -26.08
CA SER A 373 -2.40 -5.89 -25.45
C SER A 373 -1.50 -5.13 -26.43
N TYR A 374 -1.24 -3.86 -26.12
CA TYR A 374 -0.49 -2.93 -26.95
C TYR A 374 0.72 -2.43 -26.19
N LEU A 375 1.92 -2.71 -26.69
CA LEU A 375 3.19 -2.38 -26.08
C LEU A 375 3.91 -1.39 -27.00
N ILE A 376 3.82 -0.11 -26.64
CA ILE A 376 4.17 1.00 -27.52
C ILE A 376 5.32 1.80 -26.92
N GLY A 377 6.31 2.10 -27.76
CA GLY A 377 7.44 2.96 -27.43
C GLY A 377 7.05 4.42 -27.17
N PRO A 378 8.03 5.27 -26.81
CA PRO A 378 9.47 5.00 -26.78
C PRO A 378 9.88 4.16 -25.55
N GLY A 379 10.63 3.09 -25.77
CA GLY A 379 11.16 2.21 -24.73
C GLY A 379 12.16 1.22 -25.33
N LYS A 380 13.07 0.66 -24.54
CA LYS A 380 14.06 -0.29 -25.10
C LYS A 380 13.38 -1.54 -25.63
N TYR A 381 12.55 -2.16 -24.80
CA TYR A 381 11.88 -3.43 -25.10
C TYR A 381 10.38 -3.38 -24.90
N GLY A 382 9.68 -4.32 -25.54
CA GLY A 382 8.26 -4.54 -25.33
C GLY A 382 8.09 -5.58 -24.24
N ALA A 383 8.63 -6.77 -24.50
CA ALA A 383 8.73 -7.83 -23.52
C ALA A 383 10.20 -8.20 -23.29
N ASP A 384 10.60 -8.23 -22.02
CA ASP A 384 11.91 -8.68 -21.57
C ASP A 384 11.72 -9.92 -20.68
N ILE A 385 12.25 -11.06 -21.14
CA ILE A 385 12.02 -12.38 -20.54
C ILE A 385 13.37 -13.00 -20.19
N PHE A 386 13.61 -13.19 -18.88
CA PHE A 386 14.92 -13.63 -18.39
C PHE A 386 14.87 -14.42 -17.10
N THR A 387 16.01 -14.99 -16.69
CA THR A 387 16.18 -15.77 -15.45
C THR A 387 15.06 -16.81 -15.23
N GLY A 388 14.79 -17.60 -16.27
CA GLY A 388 13.77 -18.66 -16.25
C GLY A 388 12.33 -18.20 -16.45
N GLY A 389 12.08 -16.90 -16.66
CA GLY A 389 10.75 -16.36 -16.97
C GLY A 389 10.13 -17.00 -18.21
N GLN A 390 8.82 -17.15 -18.20
CA GLN A 390 8.03 -17.76 -19.27
C GLN A 390 6.89 -16.84 -19.67
N LEU A 391 6.83 -16.50 -20.96
CA LEU A 391 5.77 -15.66 -21.50
C LEU A 391 4.99 -16.40 -22.59
N VAL A 392 3.67 -16.49 -22.41
CA VAL A 392 2.75 -16.85 -23.49
C VAL A 392 1.98 -15.61 -23.87
N SER A 393 2.07 -15.22 -25.13
CA SER A 393 1.41 -14.03 -25.67
C SER A 393 0.51 -14.39 -26.84
N ASN A 394 -0.71 -13.83 -26.84
CA ASN A 394 -1.65 -13.97 -27.94
C ASN A 394 -2.19 -12.60 -28.36
N ASP A 395 -2.26 -12.37 -29.66
CA ASP A 395 -2.86 -11.17 -30.27
C ASP A 395 -2.30 -9.86 -29.65
N THR A 396 -0.98 -9.75 -29.60
CA THR A 396 -0.27 -8.61 -28.96
C THR A 396 0.43 -7.76 -30.01
N THR A 397 0.35 -6.44 -29.84
CA THR A 397 0.92 -5.46 -30.76
C THR A 397 2.13 -4.77 -30.15
N PHE A 398 3.23 -4.70 -30.89
CA PHE A 398 4.48 -4.04 -30.53
C PHE A 398 4.81 -2.94 -31.53
N ILE A 399 5.03 -1.72 -31.06
CA ILE A 399 5.26 -0.57 -31.94
C ILE A 399 6.37 0.30 -31.36
N GLY A 400 7.32 0.73 -32.20
CA GLY A 400 8.10 1.93 -31.87
C GLY A 400 9.26 1.76 -30.91
N LEU A 401 9.74 0.54 -30.68
CA LEU A 401 10.73 0.24 -29.64
C LEU A 401 12.15 0.51 -30.12
N SER A 402 12.99 1.04 -29.23
CA SER A 402 14.29 1.56 -29.62
C SER A 402 15.33 0.46 -29.83
N GLU A 403 15.27 -0.64 -29.07
CA GLU A 403 16.20 -1.76 -29.20
C GLU A 403 15.55 -2.93 -29.94
N SER A 404 14.55 -3.57 -29.32
CA SER A 404 13.86 -4.74 -29.90
C SER A 404 12.44 -4.87 -29.35
N SER A 405 11.52 -5.45 -30.10
CA SER A 405 10.17 -5.72 -29.58
C SER A 405 10.18 -6.75 -28.46
N ILE A 406 11.03 -7.78 -28.60
CA ILE A 406 11.16 -8.87 -27.64
C ILE A 406 12.63 -9.14 -27.36
N TYR A 407 12.98 -9.26 -26.08
CA TYR A 407 14.27 -9.78 -25.67
C TYR A 407 14.07 -11.00 -24.76
N CYS A 408 14.58 -12.15 -25.19
CA CYS A 408 14.47 -13.41 -24.47
C CYS A 408 15.88 -13.94 -24.20
N HIS A 409 16.29 -13.99 -22.94
CA HIS A 409 17.70 -14.25 -22.59
C HIS A 409 17.85 -14.91 -21.22
N HIS A 410 19.08 -15.28 -20.82
CA HIS A 410 19.38 -15.84 -19.48
C HIS A 410 18.37 -16.91 -19.00
N GLY A 411 18.06 -17.88 -19.87
CA GLY A 411 17.14 -18.97 -19.56
C GLY A 411 15.65 -18.63 -19.64
N GLY A 412 15.26 -17.44 -20.10
CA GLY A 412 13.86 -17.12 -20.42
C GLY A 412 13.35 -17.91 -21.64
N SER A 413 12.04 -18.13 -21.71
CA SER A 413 11.34 -18.74 -22.86
C SER A 413 10.06 -17.97 -23.20
N ALA A 414 9.66 -17.98 -24.47
CA ALA A 414 8.47 -17.26 -24.87
C ALA A 414 7.79 -17.83 -26.13
N HIS A 415 6.45 -17.87 -26.10
CA HIS A 415 5.62 -18.25 -27.24
C HIS A 415 4.67 -17.10 -27.57
N PHE A 416 4.78 -16.57 -28.79
CA PHE A 416 3.92 -15.51 -29.30
C PHE A 416 3.04 -16.06 -30.42
N LYS A 417 1.72 -15.87 -30.30
CA LYS A 417 0.74 -16.23 -31.32
C LYS A 417 0.08 -14.97 -31.87
N SER A 418 0.08 -14.86 -33.20
CA SER A 418 -0.49 -13.72 -33.92
C SER A 418 0.04 -12.34 -33.48
N PRO A 419 1.35 -12.16 -33.14
CA PRO A 419 1.83 -10.82 -32.80
C PRO A 419 1.87 -9.91 -34.02
N LEU A 420 1.55 -8.63 -33.80
CA LEU A 420 1.76 -7.55 -34.76
C LEU A 420 2.99 -6.75 -34.33
N PHE A 421 3.95 -6.57 -35.24
CA PHE A 421 5.14 -5.77 -34.99
C PHE A 421 5.25 -4.61 -35.98
N ASP A 422 5.72 -3.48 -35.46
CA ASP A 422 6.21 -2.37 -36.26
C ASP A 422 7.71 -2.13 -35.96
N GLN A 423 8.49 -1.92 -37.02
CA GLN A 423 9.94 -1.79 -36.97
C GLN A 423 10.41 -0.34 -36.82
N THR A 424 9.48 0.63 -36.80
CA THR A 424 9.85 2.02 -36.61
C THR A 424 10.30 2.24 -35.18
N VAL A 425 11.13 3.26 -34.98
CA VAL A 425 11.53 3.71 -33.66
C VAL A 425 10.79 5.00 -33.37
N ILE A 426 10.04 5.02 -32.28
CA ILE A 426 9.37 6.23 -31.80
C ILE A 426 10.37 7.04 -30.99
N ASN A 427 10.52 8.32 -31.34
CA ASN A 427 11.28 9.24 -30.52
C ASN A 427 10.41 9.82 -29.40
N LYS A 428 11.02 10.16 -28.26
CA LYS A 428 10.31 10.71 -27.09
C LYS A 428 9.54 12.02 -27.36
N ALA A 429 9.89 12.74 -28.41
CA ALA A 429 9.21 13.97 -28.81
C ALA A 429 7.96 13.75 -29.67
N GLU A 430 7.71 12.52 -30.16
CA GLU A 430 6.61 12.21 -31.06
C GLU A 430 5.35 11.80 -30.31
N ASP A 431 4.19 12.29 -30.77
CA ASP A 431 2.89 11.91 -30.24
C ASP A 431 2.47 10.51 -30.73
N VAL A 432 2.13 9.65 -29.78
CA VAL A 432 1.84 8.22 -30.04
C VAL A 432 0.61 8.04 -30.93
N ASN A 433 -0.42 8.89 -30.79
CA ASN A 433 -1.60 8.83 -31.66
C ASN A 433 -1.23 9.14 -33.11
N THR A 434 -0.35 10.13 -33.31
CA THR A 434 0.17 10.49 -34.63
C THR A 434 0.93 9.32 -35.27
N ILE A 435 1.66 8.54 -34.49
CA ILE A 435 2.40 7.37 -34.98
C ILE A 435 1.46 6.22 -35.34
N ILE A 436 0.50 5.90 -34.46
CA ILE A 436 -0.49 4.85 -34.72
C ILE A 436 -1.23 5.12 -36.04
N ASN A 437 -1.61 6.38 -36.29
CA ASN A 437 -2.29 6.77 -37.53
C ASN A 437 -1.44 6.62 -38.80
N ARG A 438 -0.12 6.45 -38.70
CA ARG A 438 0.78 6.21 -39.84
C ARG A 438 1.03 4.73 -40.12
N ILE A 439 0.61 3.84 -39.22
CA ILE A 439 0.81 2.40 -39.37
C ILE A 439 -0.12 1.87 -40.45
N ASP A 440 0.45 1.58 -41.61
CA ASP A 440 -0.26 0.98 -42.73
C ASP A 440 -0.02 -0.54 -42.78
N ILE A 441 -0.95 -1.28 -42.18
CA ILE A 441 -0.93 -2.75 -42.14
C ILE A 441 -1.21 -3.41 -43.50
N THR A 442 -1.36 -2.65 -44.59
CA THR A 442 -1.54 -3.20 -45.95
C THR A 442 -0.23 -3.29 -46.73
N LYS A 443 0.78 -2.50 -46.36
CA LYS A 443 2.10 -2.52 -47.02
C LYS A 443 2.86 -3.82 -46.77
N ARG A 444 3.53 -4.35 -47.80
CA ARG A 444 4.27 -5.61 -47.81
C ARG A 444 5.55 -5.47 -48.63
N GLY A 445 6.48 -6.41 -48.47
CA GLY A 445 7.65 -6.59 -49.34
C GLY A 445 8.92 -5.83 -48.95
N GLY A 446 8.92 -5.14 -47.80
CA GLY A 446 10.11 -4.53 -47.22
C GLY A 446 11.07 -5.54 -46.58
N GLU A 447 12.26 -5.07 -46.22
CA GLU A 447 13.29 -5.87 -45.54
C GLU A 447 12.97 -6.06 -44.04
N LEU A 448 13.23 -7.27 -43.53
CA LEU A 448 13.06 -7.60 -42.11
C LEU A 448 14.34 -7.30 -41.32
N ASN A 449 14.28 -6.33 -40.43
CA ASN A 449 15.28 -6.13 -39.38
C ASN A 449 14.94 -7.01 -38.16
N ARG A 450 15.56 -8.19 -38.09
CA ARG A 450 15.31 -9.15 -37.00
C ARG A 450 15.61 -8.57 -35.63
N ASP A 451 16.71 -7.82 -35.49
CA ASP A 451 17.13 -7.26 -34.20
C ASP A 451 16.08 -6.30 -33.61
N LYS A 452 15.29 -5.63 -34.46
CA LYS A 452 14.16 -4.79 -34.03
C LYS A 452 12.90 -5.56 -33.62
N ILE A 453 12.75 -6.79 -34.09
CA ILE A 453 11.59 -7.63 -33.75
C ILE A 453 11.90 -8.51 -32.53
N PHE A 454 13.00 -9.25 -32.57
CA PHE A 454 13.36 -10.15 -31.49
C PHE A 454 14.88 -10.29 -31.34
N LYS A 455 15.31 -10.43 -30.09
CA LYS A 455 16.65 -10.85 -29.70
C LYS A 455 16.55 -12.08 -28.80
N VAL A 456 17.26 -13.16 -29.15
CA VAL A 456 17.15 -14.47 -28.48
C VAL A 456 18.54 -14.91 -28.03
N ASP A 457 18.87 -14.61 -26.77
CA ASP A 457 20.14 -14.97 -26.11
C ASP A 457 19.89 -16.02 -25.01
N THR A 458 19.13 -17.05 -25.37
CA THR A 458 18.72 -18.15 -24.48
C THR A 458 18.87 -19.48 -25.22
N LYS A 459 19.06 -20.57 -24.46
CA LYS A 459 19.02 -21.94 -24.96
C LYS A 459 17.63 -22.57 -24.84
N ARG A 460 16.65 -21.82 -24.34
CA ARG A 460 15.27 -22.27 -24.17
C ARG A 460 14.45 -21.96 -25.41
N GLU A 461 13.27 -22.58 -25.46
CA GLU A 461 12.35 -22.44 -26.57
C GLU A 461 11.88 -21.00 -26.74
N PHE A 462 11.89 -20.55 -28.00
CA PHE A 462 11.33 -19.27 -28.42
C PHE A 462 10.55 -19.46 -29.73
N GLN A 463 9.30 -19.00 -29.74
CA GLN A 463 8.41 -19.15 -30.89
C GLN A 463 7.65 -17.86 -31.19
N ILE A 464 7.59 -17.51 -32.48
CA ILE A 464 6.61 -16.59 -33.06
C ILE A 464 5.81 -17.36 -34.10
N GLY A 465 4.54 -17.63 -33.79
CA GLY A 465 3.59 -18.28 -34.67
C GLY A 465 2.60 -17.30 -35.28
N SER A 466 2.42 -17.34 -36.60
CA SER A 466 1.50 -16.46 -37.35
C SER A 466 1.73 -14.96 -37.11
N GLY A 467 2.98 -14.55 -36.89
CA GLY A 467 3.32 -13.14 -36.66
C GLY A 467 3.19 -12.31 -37.92
N PHE A 468 3.04 -11.00 -37.74
CA PHE A 468 2.94 -10.05 -38.84
C PHE A 468 3.81 -8.83 -38.56
N VAL A 469 4.65 -8.44 -39.53
CA VAL A 469 5.51 -7.25 -39.44
C VAL A 469 5.04 -6.21 -40.46
N VAL A 470 4.69 -5.02 -39.98
CA VAL A 470 4.23 -3.89 -40.80
C VAL A 470 5.28 -3.55 -41.87
N GLY A 471 4.83 -3.41 -43.12
CA GLY A 471 5.70 -3.14 -44.27
C GLY A 471 6.45 -4.35 -44.82
N VAL A 472 6.56 -5.45 -44.07
CA VAL A 472 7.26 -6.67 -44.50
C VAL A 472 6.26 -7.75 -44.91
N GLY A 473 5.46 -8.24 -43.97
CA GLY A 473 4.60 -9.39 -44.21
C GLY A 473 4.52 -10.37 -43.03
N PRO A 474 3.92 -11.54 -43.26
CA PRO A 474 3.83 -12.60 -42.26
C PRO A 474 5.21 -13.19 -41.94
N ILE A 475 5.42 -13.55 -40.67
CA ILE A 475 6.64 -14.21 -40.18
C ILE A 475 6.29 -15.41 -39.30
N ASN A 476 7.15 -16.42 -39.33
CA ASN A 476 7.15 -17.52 -38.37
C ASN A 476 8.59 -17.75 -37.94
N VAL A 477 8.81 -17.92 -36.64
CA VAL A 477 10.14 -18.09 -36.05
C VAL A 477 10.07 -19.20 -35.01
N MET A 478 11.01 -20.13 -35.10
CA MET A 478 11.24 -21.18 -34.11
C MET A 478 12.73 -21.19 -33.78
N VAL A 479 13.06 -21.15 -32.48
CA VAL A 479 14.43 -21.23 -31.99
C VAL A 479 14.46 -22.21 -30.82
N ASN A 480 15.47 -23.09 -30.79
CA ASN A 480 15.66 -24.12 -29.76
C ASN A 480 14.42 -25.02 -29.57
N GLU A 481 13.86 -25.53 -30.67
CA GLU A 481 12.70 -26.42 -30.63
C GLU A 481 12.95 -27.62 -29.70
N ASN A 482 11.92 -27.98 -28.91
CA ASN A 482 11.97 -29.07 -27.93
C ASN A 482 12.98 -28.86 -26.79
N ALA A 483 13.55 -27.65 -26.63
CA ALA A 483 14.33 -27.35 -25.45
C ALA A 483 13.47 -27.47 -24.20
N PRO A 484 13.95 -28.14 -23.13
CA PRO A 484 13.16 -28.27 -21.91
C PRO A 484 12.90 -26.89 -21.30
N ASN A 485 11.77 -26.75 -20.60
CA ASN A 485 11.49 -25.57 -19.79
C ASN A 485 12.62 -25.31 -18.79
N ALA A 486 12.74 -24.05 -18.37
CA ALA A 486 13.62 -23.68 -17.27
C ALA A 486 13.29 -24.56 -16.06
N GLN A 487 14.23 -25.42 -15.68
CA GLN A 487 14.16 -26.18 -14.45
C GLN A 487 14.49 -25.18 -13.34
N VAL A 488 13.66 -25.14 -12.29
CA VAL A 488 14.07 -24.48 -11.07
C VAL A 488 15.23 -25.29 -10.52
N GLU A 489 16.46 -24.87 -10.78
CA GLU A 489 17.64 -25.57 -10.28
C GLU A 489 17.58 -25.58 -8.74
N LYS A 490 17.49 -26.77 -8.15
CA LYS A 490 17.50 -26.97 -6.70
C LYS A 490 18.95 -26.90 -6.18
N CYS A 491 19.69 -25.85 -6.52
CA CYS A 491 21.12 -25.81 -6.22
C CYS A 491 21.67 -24.40 -6.07
N ILE A 492 22.64 -24.24 -5.16
CA ILE A 492 23.47 -23.05 -4.99
C ILE A 492 24.73 -23.22 -5.83
N CYS A 493 24.60 -23.21 -7.15
CA CYS A 493 25.77 -22.86 -7.96
C CYS A 493 25.76 -21.33 -8.08
N THR A 494 26.68 -20.64 -7.39
CA THR A 494 26.85 -19.21 -7.60
C THR A 494 27.34 -19.01 -9.04
N PRO A 495 26.63 -18.22 -9.86
CA PRO A 495 27.05 -18.00 -11.25
C PRO A 495 28.40 -17.29 -11.25
N LYS A 496 29.12 -17.39 -12.37
CA LYS A 496 30.37 -16.64 -12.55
C LYS A 496 30.10 -15.16 -12.40
N CYS A 497 31.11 -14.40 -11.99
CA CYS A 497 31.03 -12.95 -12.04
C CYS A 497 31.00 -12.54 -13.52
N LEU A 498 29.99 -11.78 -13.94
CA LEU A 498 29.84 -11.33 -15.32
C LEU A 498 31.04 -10.50 -15.82
N LEU A 499 31.76 -9.84 -14.91
CA LEU A 499 32.91 -8.99 -15.27
C LEU A 499 34.25 -9.76 -15.32
N CYS A 500 34.52 -10.62 -14.32
CA CYS A 500 35.84 -11.25 -14.16
C CYS A 500 35.85 -12.77 -14.32
N GLY A 501 34.69 -13.40 -14.48
CA GLY A 501 34.55 -14.84 -14.70
C GLY A 501 34.80 -15.73 -13.47
N LYS A 502 35.06 -15.17 -12.29
CA LYS A 502 35.30 -15.94 -11.05
C LYS A 502 34.00 -16.52 -10.48
N ASN A 503 34.04 -17.75 -9.93
CA ASN A 503 32.94 -18.40 -9.21
C ASN A 503 32.81 -17.88 -7.75
N ASP A 504 32.68 -16.56 -7.55
CA ASP A 504 32.58 -15.94 -6.22
C ASP A 504 31.56 -14.79 -6.22
N SER A 505 30.49 -14.94 -7.00
CA SER A 505 29.43 -13.93 -7.08
C SER A 505 28.63 -13.85 -5.79
N VAL A 506 28.21 -12.65 -5.44
CA VAL A 506 27.44 -12.35 -4.23
C VAL A 506 25.99 -12.04 -4.58
N PHE A 507 25.09 -12.22 -3.62
CA PHE A 507 23.66 -11.94 -3.80
C PHE A 507 23.32 -10.52 -3.37
N PHE A 508 22.57 -9.79 -4.20
CA PHE A 508 22.02 -8.49 -3.81
C PHE A 508 20.86 -8.66 -2.83
N ILE A 509 20.87 -7.94 -1.71
CA ILE A 509 19.92 -8.17 -0.60
C ILE A 509 18.45 -7.93 -1.02
N ASN A 510 18.20 -6.93 -1.87
CA ASN A 510 16.83 -6.53 -2.23
C ASN A 510 16.16 -7.47 -3.25
N CYS A 511 16.90 -7.90 -4.28
CA CYS A 511 16.37 -8.73 -5.37
C CYS A 511 16.79 -10.20 -5.34
N GLY A 512 17.85 -10.57 -4.61
CA GLY A 512 18.36 -11.94 -4.58
C GLY A 512 19.09 -12.38 -5.86
N HIS A 513 19.38 -11.47 -6.79
CA HIS A 513 20.20 -11.79 -7.96
C HIS A 513 21.68 -11.86 -7.59
N SER A 514 22.39 -12.81 -8.21
CA SER A 514 23.84 -12.93 -8.14
C SER A 514 24.42 -12.70 -9.54
N VAL A 515 25.20 -11.63 -9.70
CA VAL A 515 25.72 -11.21 -11.03
C VAL A 515 27.22 -10.90 -10.99
N PHE A 516 27.69 -10.30 -9.90
CA PHE A 516 29.07 -9.86 -9.75
C PHE A 516 29.66 -10.39 -8.44
N CYS A 517 30.99 -10.57 -8.41
CA CYS A 517 31.71 -10.76 -7.15
C CYS A 517 31.86 -9.42 -6.39
N GLN A 518 32.19 -9.51 -5.09
CA GLN A 518 32.31 -8.35 -4.21
C GLN A 518 33.29 -7.29 -4.76
N ASP A 519 34.45 -7.72 -5.26
CA ASP A 519 35.47 -6.83 -5.84
C ASP A 519 34.93 -6.04 -7.04
N CYS A 520 34.14 -6.70 -7.89
CA CYS A 520 33.61 -6.09 -9.12
C CYS A 520 32.49 -5.10 -8.82
N ILE A 521 31.66 -5.37 -7.80
CA ILE A 521 30.63 -4.42 -7.33
C ILE A 521 31.26 -3.12 -6.89
N GLN A 522 32.33 -3.20 -6.09
CA GLN A 522 33.05 -2.02 -5.59
C GLN A 522 33.72 -1.25 -6.73
N LYS A 523 34.35 -1.95 -7.69
CA LYS A 523 35.01 -1.32 -8.85
C LYS A 523 34.03 -0.58 -9.76
N LEU A 524 32.85 -1.14 -10.00
CA LEU A 524 31.84 -0.55 -10.88
C LEU A 524 30.92 0.44 -10.16
N ASN A 525 31.00 0.52 -8.83
CA ASN A 525 30.04 1.25 -7.99
C ASN A 525 28.59 0.91 -8.36
N VAL A 526 28.27 -0.39 -8.39
CA VAL A 526 26.94 -0.87 -8.81
C VAL A 526 25.88 -0.41 -7.82
N THR A 527 25.01 0.50 -8.24
CA THR A 527 23.89 1.01 -7.44
C THR A 527 22.54 0.37 -7.80
N VAL A 528 22.48 -0.33 -8.94
CA VAL A 528 21.26 -0.96 -9.47
C VAL A 528 21.60 -2.33 -10.05
N CYS A 529 20.73 -3.31 -9.81
CA CYS A 529 20.87 -4.65 -10.38
C CYS A 529 20.72 -4.57 -11.91
N PRO A 530 21.69 -5.06 -12.70
CA PRO A 530 21.63 -4.98 -14.16
C PRO A 530 20.56 -5.90 -14.79
N LEU A 531 19.96 -6.80 -14.00
CA LEU A 531 18.90 -7.70 -14.47
C LEU A 531 17.51 -7.11 -14.20
N CYS A 532 17.18 -6.85 -12.94
CA CYS A 532 15.82 -6.43 -12.56
C CYS A 532 15.67 -4.95 -12.21
N LEU A 533 16.74 -4.16 -12.32
CA LEU A 533 16.74 -2.71 -12.04
C LEU A 533 16.39 -2.33 -10.59
N MET A 534 16.42 -3.30 -9.67
CA MET A 534 16.25 -3.02 -8.25
C MET A 534 17.50 -2.32 -7.71
N GLN A 535 17.33 -1.33 -6.82
CA GLN A 535 18.44 -0.69 -6.13
C GLN A 535 19.23 -1.71 -5.30
N VAL A 536 20.56 -1.56 -5.34
CA VAL A 536 21.52 -2.42 -4.65
C VAL A 536 22.21 -1.60 -3.56
N ASP A 537 21.75 -1.76 -2.33
CA ASP A 537 22.36 -1.10 -1.17
C ASP A 537 23.49 -1.95 -0.56
N LYS A 538 23.27 -3.27 -0.58
CA LYS A 538 24.11 -4.26 0.09
C LYS A 538 24.10 -5.57 -0.68
N SER A 539 25.18 -6.32 -0.51
CA SER A 539 25.34 -7.68 -1.01
C SER A 539 25.72 -8.62 0.13
N VAL A 540 25.47 -9.91 -0.05
CA VAL A 540 25.80 -10.95 0.93
C VAL A 540 26.37 -12.19 0.23
N LYS A 541 27.34 -12.83 0.87
CA LYS A 541 27.83 -14.16 0.46
C LYS A 541 26.91 -15.23 1.05
N PRO A 542 26.57 -16.29 0.28
CA PRO A 542 25.80 -17.39 0.83
C PRO A 542 26.58 -18.10 1.94
N ILE A 543 25.90 -18.40 3.05
CA ILE A 543 26.44 -19.19 4.16
C ILE A 543 25.74 -20.55 4.10
N GLN A 544 26.51 -21.58 3.75
CA GLN A 544 26.05 -22.97 3.74
C GLN A 544 26.34 -23.61 5.10
N LEU A 545 25.31 -24.21 5.69
CA LEU A 545 25.40 -24.95 6.97
C LEU A 545 25.00 -26.41 6.74
N SER A 546 25.62 -27.02 5.73
CA SER A 546 25.34 -28.39 5.36
C SER A 546 25.90 -29.35 6.41
N PRO A 547 25.19 -30.47 6.70
CA PRO A 547 25.62 -31.45 7.70
C PRO A 547 26.98 -32.07 7.36
N GLU A 548 27.76 -32.43 8.39
CA GLU A 548 29.03 -33.15 8.18
C GLU A 548 28.79 -34.51 7.51
N GLY A 549 29.54 -34.81 6.45
CA GLY A 549 29.41 -36.06 5.67
C GLY A 549 28.37 -36.02 4.56
N GLU A 550 27.58 -34.95 4.45
CA GLU A 550 26.63 -34.73 3.36
C GLU A 550 27.21 -33.85 2.24
N ASN A 551 26.50 -33.76 1.11
CA ASN A 551 26.85 -32.83 0.04
C ASN A 551 26.85 -31.38 0.57
N PRO A 552 27.85 -30.52 0.22
CA PRO A 552 27.91 -29.11 0.60
C PRO A 552 26.66 -28.28 0.33
N GLU A 553 25.74 -28.77 -0.50
CA GLU A 553 24.48 -28.11 -0.85
C GLU A 553 23.24 -28.65 -0.11
N THR A 554 23.38 -29.63 0.79
CA THR A 554 22.26 -30.24 1.52
C THR A 554 21.72 -29.31 2.60
N CYS A 555 20.38 -29.16 2.68
CA CYS A 555 19.74 -28.28 3.66
C CYS A 555 19.95 -28.78 5.09
N GLY A 556 20.56 -27.94 5.94
CA GLY A 556 20.80 -28.22 7.36
C GLY A 556 19.57 -28.30 8.26
N ILE A 557 18.35 -28.23 7.73
CA ILE A 557 17.10 -28.41 8.48
C ILE A 557 16.49 -29.80 8.22
N CYS A 558 16.27 -30.15 6.94
CA CYS A 558 15.65 -31.42 6.57
C CYS A 558 16.65 -32.53 6.23
N PHE A 559 17.95 -32.22 6.11
CA PHE A 559 19.02 -33.17 5.79
C PHE A 559 18.81 -33.95 4.48
N THR A 560 17.85 -33.53 3.64
CA THR A 560 17.39 -34.30 2.47
C THR A 560 17.40 -33.45 1.20
N ASN A 561 16.69 -32.31 1.23
CA ASN A 561 16.59 -31.43 0.08
C ASN A 561 17.86 -30.59 -0.07
N ARG A 562 18.23 -30.29 -1.33
CA ARG A 562 19.26 -29.30 -1.62
C ARG A 562 18.78 -27.88 -1.32
N THR A 563 19.74 -27.00 -1.03
CA THR A 563 19.52 -25.58 -0.76
C THR A 563 19.27 -24.80 -2.07
N ASP A 564 18.22 -23.97 -2.06
CA ASP A 564 17.76 -23.15 -3.19
C ASP A 564 17.21 -21.78 -2.73
N ILE A 565 17.26 -21.52 -1.42
CA ILE A 565 16.88 -20.27 -0.77
C ILE A 565 18.11 -19.68 -0.09
N VAL A 566 18.30 -18.37 -0.25
CA VAL A 566 19.15 -17.54 0.59
C VAL A 566 18.27 -16.68 1.51
N ILE A 567 18.61 -16.65 2.80
CA ILE A 567 17.92 -15.88 3.82
C ILE A 567 18.59 -14.52 3.91
N MET A 568 17.88 -13.49 3.47
CA MET A 568 18.36 -12.11 3.55
C MET A 568 18.00 -11.50 4.90
N PRO A 569 18.85 -10.66 5.53
CA PRO A 569 20.15 -10.19 5.01
C PRO A 569 21.35 -11.06 5.42
N CYS A 570 21.17 -12.12 6.22
CA CYS A 570 22.28 -12.84 6.84
C CYS A 570 23.04 -13.81 5.91
N GLY A 571 22.48 -14.15 4.76
CA GLY A 571 23.11 -15.02 3.76
C GLY A 571 22.97 -16.52 4.02
N HIS A 572 22.41 -16.96 5.15
CA HIS A 572 22.20 -18.39 5.43
C HIS A 572 21.31 -19.05 4.37
N THR A 573 21.57 -20.32 4.09
CA THR A 573 20.90 -21.02 2.99
C THR A 573 20.10 -22.24 3.47
N ILE A 574 18.92 -22.45 2.89
CA ILE A 574 18.01 -23.57 3.19
C ILE A 574 17.29 -24.02 1.92
N CYS A 575 16.55 -25.14 2.00
CA CYS A 575 15.62 -25.51 0.94
C CYS A 575 14.30 -24.73 1.04
N SER A 576 13.61 -24.57 -0.09
CA SER A 576 12.37 -23.82 -0.25
C SER A 576 11.22 -24.38 0.59
N GLU A 577 11.16 -25.69 0.77
CA GLU A 577 10.17 -26.34 1.64
C GLU A 577 10.34 -25.95 3.12
N CYS A 578 11.58 -26.05 3.63
CA CYS A 578 11.88 -25.61 5.00
C CYS A 578 11.69 -24.10 5.16
N ALA A 579 12.02 -23.31 4.14
CA ALA A 579 11.80 -21.87 4.16
C ALA A 579 10.30 -21.53 4.26
N GLN A 580 9.47 -22.18 3.44
CA GLN A 580 8.03 -21.97 3.45
C GLN A 580 7.43 -22.32 4.81
N HIS A 581 7.85 -23.45 5.41
CA HIS A 581 7.36 -23.86 6.73
C HIS A 581 7.78 -22.89 7.84
N HIS A 582 9.07 -22.51 7.89
CA HIS A 582 9.60 -21.64 8.93
C HIS A 582 9.06 -20.20 8.83
N PHE A 583 9.10 -19.62 7.64
CA PHE A 583 8.70 -18.22 7.42
C PHE A 583 7.18 -18.02 7.31
N ALA A 584 6.38 -19.08 7.43
CA ALA A 584 4.94 -18.96 7.62
C ALA A 584 4.60 -18.26 8.96
N ASN A 585 5.41 -18.49 10.00
CA ASN A 585 5.13 -18.02 11.36
C ASN A 585 6.30 -17.27 12.02
N SER A 586 7.46 -17.17 11.35
CA SER A 586 8.65 -16.51 11.87
C SER A 586 9.21 -15.51 10.87
N ASN A 587 9.82 -14.44 11.37
CA ASN A 587 10.59 -13.48 10.59
C ASN A 587 12.08 -13.48 11.00
N TYR A 588 12.55 -14.57 11.62
CA TYR A 588 13.93 -14.73 12.05
C TYR A 588 14.66 -15.78 11.22
N CYS A 589 15.97 -15.66 11.04
CA CYS A 589 16.77 -16.76 10.50
C CYS A 589 16.78 -17.95 11.50
N PRO A 590 16.53 -19.20 11.06
CA PRO A 590 16.54 -20.37 11.94
C PRO A 590 17.92 -20.67 12.55
N PHE A 591 19.00 -20.16 11.95
CA PHE A 591 20.38 -20.42 12.39
C PHE A 591 20.93 -19.30 13.28
N CYS A 592 21.02 -18.08 12.76
CA CYS A 592 21.64 -16.96 13.47
C CYS A 592 20.65 -16.05 14.20
N ARG A 593 19.34 -16.30 14.08
CA ARG A 593 18.27 -15.47 14.66
C ARG A 593 18.29 -14.01 14.23
N GLU A 594 18.90 -13.71 13.07
CA GLU A 594 18.79 -12.40 12.43
C GLU A 594 17.31 -12.05 12.24
N GLY A 595 16.88 -10.88 12.73
CA GLY A 595 15.50 -10.42 12.62
C GLY A 595 15.17 -9.84 11.25
N TYR A 596 13.88 -9.74 10.94
CA TYR A 596 13.37 -9.28 9.63
C TYR A 596 13.93 -10.08 8.45
N ALA A 597 14.30 -11.33 8.71
CA ALA A 597 14.83 -12.24 7.73
C ALA A 597 13.76 -12.59 6.69
N ARG A 598 14.18 -12.66 5.42
CA ARG A 598 13.29 -12.99 4.30
C ARG A 598 13.92 -14.09 3.44
N PRO A 599 13.19 -15.19 3.17
CA PRO A 599 13.66 -16.18 2.24
C PRO A 599 13.56 -15.62 0.82
N ARG A 600 14.65 -15.71 0.07
CA ARG A 600 14.71 -15.40 -1.36
C ARG A 600 15.17 -16.62 -2.11
N ARG A 601 14.43 -16.97 -3.17
CA ARG A 601 14.89 -18.00 -4.10
C ARG A 601 16.17 -17.51 -4.77
N ILE A 602 17.13 -18.41 -4.89
CA ILE A 602 18.36 -18.15 -5.60
C ILE A 602 18.05 -18.12 -7.08
N VAL A 603 18.50 -17.05 -7.74
CA VAL A 603 18.28 -16.87 -9.17
C VAL A 603 19.63 -16.63 -9.82
N ALA A 604 20.08 -17.62 -10.59
CA ALA A 604 21.24 -17.50 -11.47
C ALA A 604 20.84 -16.88 -12.82
N TYR A 605 21.75 -16.15 -13.43
CA TYR A 605 21.57 -15.58 -14.77
C TYR A 605 22.13 -16.47 -15.88
N GLU A 606 22.85 -17.54 -15.54
CA GLU A 606 23.48 -18.46 -16.50
C GLU A 606 22.48 -19.41 -17.18
#